data_AF-A0A5C5ZQI9-F1
#
_entry.id   AF-A0A5C5ZQI9-F1
#
_cell.length_a   1.000
_cell.length_b   1.000
_cell.length_c   1.000
_cell.angle_alpha   90.00
_cell.angle_beta   90.00
_cell.angle_gamma   90.00
#
_symmetry.space_group_name_H-M   'P 1'
#
loop_
_entity.id
_entity.type
_entity.pdbx_description
1 polymer ?
#
loop_
_entity_poly.entity_id
_entity_poly.type
_entity_poly.pdbx_seq_one_letter_code
_entity_poly.pdbx_strand_id
1 'polypeptide(L)'
;MPRSRARHVPPLASLLGIALQLAVLLAASFTSAPAVAQLPKLNGQYYPSIYGAPLSVQNTATQYGDATNGDARYAVGGSEIDYVAANVDSGRLNVLVAGNLESNFNKLNIFIDSEPGGMNVVDGANAPAGVDPYCCPGAGTSAGALQGLDGLKFDDGFEADHFLTFSNGEHTFGADPITAWTLTSYYADLTAGPAGKKSEIGFQYQSSGGSPLPGQPSYAPIDQLNNGCLGPDDNACDPPEHEFAEPVDTVNDPTNAKGHRDLLNDVGLLMGIDNSNTQGVEGGAGATMSDPGTARTGLSFSIPLSTINRTLTGVPSPLRLVAFIGNGSHSHVSNQFAGDGVLQGNLGSPAGVDLSAIAGDQFVTVPAAPRIAGDYNGNGTVDAADFTVWRDAVASHTLGGFARMDLTADGNGDFVVDDLDRQFWADRFGDQAPPALTGGVPEPATAWALLAGLIAAAVRRSR
;
A
#
# COMPACT_ATOMS: atom_id res chain seq x y z
N MET A 1 -35.48 -66.98 -70.13
CA MET A 1 -36.43 -67.31 -69.04
C MET A 1 -35.79 -66.93 -67.71
N PRO A 2 -36.52 -66.29 -66.78
CA PRO A 2 -35.95 -65.59 -65.64
C PRO A 2 -35.69 -66.53 -64.46
N ARG A 3 -34.63 -66.29 -63.68
CA ARG A 3 -34.54 -66.72 -62.28
C ARG A 3 -33.85 -65.64 -61.45
N SER A 4 -34.60 -65.11 -60.50
CA SER A 4 -34.16 -64.25 -59.41
C SER A 4 -33.11 -64.94 -58.54
N ARG A 5 -32.04 -64.22 -58.15
CA ARG A 5 -31.40 -64.43 -56.84
C ARG A 5 -30.96 -63.10 -56.25
N ALA A 6 -31.32 -62.96 -54.98
CA ALA A 6 -31.22 -61.80 -54.12
C ALA A 6 -29.76 -61.40 -53.82
N ARG A 7 -29.51 -60.10 -53.69
CA ARG A 7 -28.34 -59.57 -52.98
C ARG A 7 -28.73 -59.36 -51.51
N HIS A 8 -27.97 -60.01 -50.63
CA HIS A 8 -27.97 -59.80 -49.18
C HIS A 8 -27.56 -58.35 -48.87
N VAL A 9 -28.34 -57.68 -48.02
CA VAL A 9 -28.00 -56.40 -47.38
C VAL A 9 -27.52 -56.72 -45.96
N PRO A 10 -26.28 -56.39 -45.56
CA PRO A 10 -25.88 -56.45 -44.15
C PRO A 10 -26.41 -55.22 -43.38
N PRO A 11 -26.60 -55.33 -42.06
CA PRO A 11 -27.43 -54.42 -41.27
C PRO A 11 -26.75 -53.08 -40.96
N LEU A 12 -27.58 -52.05 -40.77
CA LEU A 12 -27.21 -50.76 -40.17
C LEU A 12 -26.72 -50.97 -38.73
N ALA A 13 -25.43 -51.21 -38.55
CA ALA A 13 -24.78 -51.15 -37.24
C ALA A 13 -23.30 -50.81 -37.40
N SER A 14 -22.96 -49.65 -37.97
CA SER A 14 -21.58 -49.12 -37.95
C SER A 14 -21.45 -47.61 -38.20
N LEU A 15 -22.50 -46.81 -37.96
CA LEU A 15 -22.42 -45.35 -38.10
C LEU A 15 -22.57 -44.58 -36.78
N LEU A 16 -22.63 -45.27 -35.64
CA LEU A 16 -22.66 -44.64 -34.31
C LEU A 16 -21.32 -44.73 -33.54
N GLY A 17 -20.28 -45.33 -34.13
CA GLY A 17 -18.97 -45.53 -33.48
C GLY A 17 -17.89 -44.51 -33.84
N ILE A 18 -18.04 -43.76 -34.93
CA ILE A 18 -16.99 -42.85 -35.43
C ILE A 18 -17.31 -41.38 -35.13
N ALA A 19 -18.56 -41.04 -34.79
CA ALA A 19 -18.93 -39.67 -34.40
C ALA A 19 -18.59 -39.32 -32.94
N LEU A 20 -18.25 -40.30 -32.09
CA LEU A 20 -17.96 -40.07 -30.67
C LEU A 20 -16.45 -39.98 -30.34
N GLN A 21 -15.56 -40.37 -31.26
CA GLN A 21 -14.11 -40.24 -31.07
C GLN A 21 -13.52 -38.95 -31.66
N LEU A 22 -14.27 -38.19 -32.47
CA LEU A 22 -13.87 -36.87 -32.95
C LEU A 22 -14.39 -35.69 -32.10
N ALA A 23 -15.22 -35.95 -31.08
CA ALA A 23 -15.72 -34.93 -30.15
C ALA A 23 -14.90 -34.83 -28.85
N VAL A 24 -13.94 -35.73 -28.62
CA VAL A 24 -13.09 -35.76 -27.41
C VAL A 24 -11.67 -35.22 -27.66
N LEU A 25 -11.33 -34.86 -28.90
CA LEU A 25 -10.04 -34.25 -29.27
C LEU A 25 -10.14 -32.75 -29.63
N LEU A 26 -11.25 -32.10 -29.28
CA LEU A 26 -11.43 -30.64 -29.42
C LEU A 26 -11.72 -29.95 -28.08
N ALA A 27 -11.20 -30.50 -26.98
CA ALA A 27 -11.31 -29.93 -25.64
C ALA A 27 -9.95 -30.01 -24.94
N ALA A 28 -9.01 -29.13 -25.31
CA ALA A 28 -7.94 -28.60 -24.45
C ALA A 28 -6.88 -27.88 -25.31
N SER A 29 -7.23 -26.74 -25.86
CA SER A 29 -6.24 -25.70 -26.18
C SER A 29 -6.95 -24.35 -26.24
N PHE A 30 -7.68 -24.04 -25.16
CA PHE A 30 -7.76 -22.64 -24.76
C PHE A 30 -6.40 -22.34 -24.17
N THR A 31 -5.50 -21.77 -24.97
CA THR A 31 -4.44 -20.96 -24.41
C THR A 31 -5.17 -19.83 -23.69
N SER A 32 -5.37 -19.96 -22.39
CA SER A 32 -5.64 -18.79 -21.57
C SER A 32 -4.50 -17.83 -21.91
N ALA A 33 -4.85 -16.67 -22.47
CA ALA A 33 -3.92 -15.55 -22.42
C ALA A 33 -3.43 -15.48 -20.96
N PRO A 34 -2.12 -15.28 -20.70
CA PRO A 34 -1.67 -15.11 -19.33
C PRO A 34 -2.58 -14.04 -18.71
N ALA A 35 -3.24 -14.39 -17.61
CA ALA A 35 -3.92 -13.38 -16.83
C ALA A 35 -2.81 -12.45 -16.40
N VAL A 36 -2.73 -11.27 -17.03
CA VAL A 36 -1.92 -10.17 -16.51
C VAL A 36 -2.38 -10.03 -15.07
N ALA A 37 -1.48 -10.24 -14.11
CA ALA A 37 -1.80 -10.06 -12.70
C ALA A 37 -2.45 -8.68 -12.58
N GLN A 38 -3.76 -8.67 -12.34
CA GLN A 38 -4.49 -7.42 -12.26
C GLN A 38 -3.97 -6.74 -11.02
N LEU A 39 -3.29 -5.60 -11.19
CA LEU A 39 -2.82 -4.79 -10.08
C LEU A 39 -3.97 -4.62 -9.08
N PRO A 40 -3.68 -4.72 -7.77
CA PRO A 40 -4.71 -4.62 -6.74
C PRO A 40 -5.56 -3.38 -6.98
N LYS A 41 -6.88 -3.51 -6.82
CA LYS A 41 -7.81 -2.38 -6.89
C LYS A 41 -7.51 -1.44 -5.71
N LEU A 42 -6.58 -0.52 -5.90
CA LEU A 42 -6.14 0.47 -4.92
C LEU A 42 -6.99 1.73 -5.04
N ASN A 43 -8.29 1.59 -4.84
CA ASN A 43 -9.26 2.67 -4.97
C ASN A 43 -9.76 3.18 -3.61
N GLY A 44 -9.02 2.91 -2.52
CA GLY A 44 -9.44 3.24 -1.16
C GLY A 44 -10.46 2.28 -0.54
N GLN A 45 -10.96 1.27 -1.27
CA GLN A 45 -11.87 0.28 -0.70
C GLN A 45 -11.11 -0.90 -0.06
N TYR A 46 -11.62 -1.40 1.06
CA TYR A 46 -11.09 -2.57 1.73
C TYR A 46 -11.44 -3.88 1.01
N TYR A 47 -10.38 -4.60 0.64
CA TYR A 47 -10.45 -5.96 0.12
C TYR A 47 -9.55 -6.86 0.98
N PRO A 48 -10.13 -7.78 1.77
CA PRO A 48 -9.34 -8.71 2.60
C PRO A 48 -8.33 -9.54 1.79
N SER A 49 -8.63 -9.83 0.52
CA SER A 49 -7.72 -10.55 -0.37
C SER A 49 -6.47 -9.75 -0.78
N ILE A 50 -6.49 -8.42 -0.61
CA ILE A 50 -5.36 -7.53 -0.96
C ILE A 50 -4.61 -7.14 0.31
N TYR A 51 -5.31 -6.70 1.35
CA TYR A 51 -4.71 -6.09 2.54
C TYR A 51 -4.60 -7.03 3.75
N GLY A 52 -5.19 -8.23 3.68
CA GLY A 52 -5.30 -9.12 4.83
C GLY A 52 -6.28 -8.61 5.87
N ALA A 53 -6.25 -9.20 7.07
CA ALA A 53 -7.03 -8.73 8.21
C ALA A 53 -6.46 -7.42 8.78
N PRO A 54 -7.28 -6.59 9.47
CA PRO A 54 -6.77 -5.43 10.19
C PRO A 54 -5.66 -5.81 11.17
N LEU A 55 -4.55 -5.07 11.14
CA LEU A 55 -3.39 -5.22 12.01
C LEU A 55 -3.47 -4.35 13.25
N SER A 56 -4.21 -3.23 13.17
CA SER A 56 -4.62 -2.42 14.31
C SER A 56 -6.03 -1.93 14.06
N VAL A 57 -6.84 -1.81 15.10
CA VAL A 57 -8.14 -1.13 15.08
C VAL A 57 -8.06 -0.01 16.09
N GLN A 58 -8.47 1.19 15.69
CA GLN A 58 -8.34 2.37 16.50
C GLN A 58 -9.12 2.21 17.79
N ASN A 59 -8.45 2.56 18.89
CA ASN A 59 -9.03 2.56 20.22
C ASN A 59 -9.09 3.97 20.81
N THR A 60 -8.59 4.98 20.10
CA THR A 60 -8.49 6.37 20.56
C THR A 60 -9.46 7.27 19.79
N ALA A 61 -10.37 7.91 20.52
CA ALA A 61 -11.26 8.94 19.98
C ALA A 61 -10.44 10.10 19.39
N THR A 62 -10.90 10.68 18.28
CA THR A 62 -10.21 11.78 17.60
C THR A 62 -10.60 13.13 18.21
N GLN A 63 -9.67 14.06 18.40
CA GLN A 63 -10.04 15.40 18.90
C GLN A 63 -10.76 16.27 17.86
N TYR A 64 -10.94 15.77 16.64
CA TYR A 64 -11.57 16.49 15.53
C TYR A 64 -13.03 16.08 15.31
N GLY A 65 -13.35 14.81 15.54
CA GLY A 65 -14.66 14.19 15.28
C GLY A 65 -14.66 13.32 14.02
N ASP A 66 -15.74 12.57 13.82
CA ASP A 66 -15.95 11.76 12.62
C ASP A 66 -16.07 12.64 11.37
N ALA A 67 -15.61 12.12 10.22
CA ALA A 67 -15.91 12.72 8.94
C ALA A 67 -17.42 12.76 8.67
N THR A 68 -17.93 13.95 8.34
CA THR A 68 -19.37 14.16 8.11
C THR A 68 -19.75 14.13 6.63
N ASN A 69 -18.75 14.08 5.74
CA ASN A 69 -18.93 14.02 4.30
C ASN A 69 -17.97 13.00 3.69
N GLY A 70 -18.54 12.04 2.97
CA GLY A 70 -17.79 10.94 2.36
C GLY A 70 -17.11 11.26 1.03
N ASP A 71 -17.32 12.45 0.47
CA ASP A 71 -16.61 12.88 -0.74
C ASP A 71 -15.24 13.46 -0.37
N ALA A 72 -14.17 12.81 -0.81
CA ALA A 72 -12.80 13.24 -0.50
C ALA A 72 -12.50 14.69 -0.91
N ARG A 73 -13.23 15.26 -1.90
CA ARG A 73 -13.08 16.65 -2.34
C ARG A 73 -13.59 17.68 -1.33
N TYR A 74 -14.53 17.26 -0.49
CA TYR A 74 -15.28 18.11 0.42
C TYR A 74 -15.34 17.49 1.82
N ALA A 75 -14.43 16.57 2.11
CA ALA A 75 -14.35 15.88 3.39
C ALA A 75 -14.03 16.91 4.46
N VAL A 76 -14.86 16.93 5.49
CA VAL A 76 -14.83 17.85 6.63
C VAL A 76 -15.25 17.11 7.90
N GLY A 77 -14.82 17.61 9.04
CA GLY A 77 -15.16 17.03 10.35
C GLY A 77 -13.99 16.34 11.05
N GLY A 78 -12.86 16.21 10.37
CA GLY A 78 -11.62 15.68 10.92
C GLY A 78 -10.98 14.63 10.03
N SER A 79 -9.66 14.50 10.18
CA SER A 79 -8.93 13.34 9.68
C SER A 79 -8.86 12.29 10.80
N GLU A 80 -9.06 11.03 10.45
CA GLU A 80 -9.13 9.93 11.41
C GLU A 80 -8.57 8.63 10.81
N ILE A 81 -8.03 7.79 11.69
CA ILE A 81 -7.61 6.44 11.34
C ILE A 81 -8.52 5.49 12.11
N ASP A 82 -9.28 4.67 11.40
CA ASP A 82 -10.17 3.67 12.00
C ASP A 82 -9.46 2.33 12.20
N TYR A 83 -8.67 1.90 11.22
CA TYR A 83 -7.82 0.73 11.31
C TYR A 83 -6.76 0.75 10.21
N VAL A 84 -5.69 0.00 10.43
CA VAL A 84 -4.66 -0.25 9.40
C VAL A 84 -4.67 -1.73 9.05
N ALA A 85 -4.80 -2.03 7.76
CA ALA A 85 -4.60 -3.36 7.21
C ALA A 85 -3.45 -3.31 6.21
N ALA A 86 -2.55 -4.28 6.28
CA ALA A 86 -1.44 -4.36 5.35
C ALA A 86 -1.06 -5.80 5.08
N ASN A 87 -0.69 -6.07 3.83
CA ASN A 87 -0.20 -7.36 3.41
C ASN A 87 0.84 -7.18 2.31
N VAL A 88 1.83 -8.06 2.33
CA VAL A 88 2.77 -8.18 1.22
C VAL A 88 2.17 -9.15 0.22
N ASP A 89 2.04 -8.75 -1.03
CA ASP A 89 1.59 -9.60 -2.13
C ASP A 89 2.23 -9.17 -3.44
N SER A 90 2.55 -10.13 -4.32
CA SER A 90 3.10 -9.85 -5.65
C SER A 90 4.30 -8.87 -5.62
N GLY A 91 5.24 -9.07 -4.69
CA GLY A 91 6.43 -8.22 -4.47
C GLY A 91 6.16 -6.75 -4.12
N ARG A 92 4.98 -6.46 -3.57
CA ARG A 92 4.60 -5.13 -3.10
C ARG A 92 4.07 -5.18 -1.69
N LEU A 93 4.33 -4.12 -0.92
CA LEU A 93 3.59 -3.84 0.31
C LEU A 93 2.29 -3.13 -0.07
N ASN A 94 1.14 -3.73 0.24
CA ASN A 94 -0.19 -3.16 0.03
C ASN A 94 -0.76 -2.75 1.37
N VAL A 95 -1.19 -1.49 1.50
CA VAL A 95 -1.69 -0.92 2.75
C VAL A 95 -3.02 -0.23 2.52
N LEU A 96 -3.96 -0.44 3.43
CA LEU A 96 -5.13 0.39 3.61
C LEU A 96 -5.06 1.01 5.01
N VAL A 97 -5.13 2.33 5.04
CA VAL A 97 -5.46 3.11 6.24
C VAL A 97 -6.92 3.49 6.12
N ALA A 98 -7.79 2.72 6.76
CA ALA A 98 -9.23 2.99 6.78
C ALA A 98 -9.53 4.20 7.66
N GLY A 99 -10.59 4.92 7.34
CA GLY A 99 -10.94 6.20 7.94
C GLY A 99 -10.96 7.29 6.89
N ASN A 100 -10.63 8.51 7.29
CA ASN A 100 -10.84 9.69 6.48
C ASN A 100 -9.65 10.65 6.55
N LEU A 101 -9.32 11.26 5.41
CA LEU A 101 -8.38 12.37 5.35
C LEU A 101 -9.10 13.64 4.88
N GLU A 102 -9.19 14.63 5.77
CA GLU A 102 -9.88 15.90 5.52
C GLU A 102 -9.25 16.68 4.36
N SER A 103 -10.10 17.38 3.58
CA SER A 103 -9.70 18.15 2.40
C SER A 103 -9.13 19.53 2.72
N ASN A 104 -8.09 19.56 3.55
CA ASN A 104 -7.48 20.78 4.06
C ASN A 104 -5.95 20.69 4.24
N PHE A 105 -5.31 19.77 3.53
CA PHE A 105 -3.87 19.51 3.62
C PHE A 105 -3.38 18.93 4.95
N ASN A 106 -4.26 18.41 5.81
CA ASN A 106 -3.84 17.47 6.84
C ASN A 106 -3.06 16.30 6.20
N LYS A 107 -2.12 15.74 6.97
CA LYS A 107 -1.15 14.77 6.48
C LYS A 107 -1.44 13.41 7.09
N LEU A 108 -1.54 12.39 6.25
CA LEU A 108 -1.34 11.01 6.68
C LEU A 108 0.14 10.67 6.46
N ASN A 109 0.86 10.51 7.55
CA ASN A 109 2.29 10.19 7.55
C ASN A 109 2.45 8.69 7.78
N ILE A 110 3.31 8.07 6.98
CA ILE A 110 3.69 6.67 7.08
C ILE A 110 5.20 6.57 7.22
N PHE A 111 5.68 5.94 8.28
CA PHE A 111 7.07 5.50 8.38
C PHE A 111 7.12 3.99 8.25
N ILE A 112 8.16 3.49 7.59
CA ILE A 112 8.37 2.06 7.32
C ILE A 112 9.71 1.67 7.91
N ASP A 113 9.70 0.69 8.81
CA ASP A 113 10.87 -0.06 9.28
C ASP A 113 10.88 -1.37 8.49
N SER A 114 11.82 -1.46 7.55
CA SER A 114 11.95 -2.53 6.59
C SER A 114 13.33 -3.19 6.58
N GLU A 115 14.29 -2.71 7.35
CA GLU A 115 15.58 -3.37 7.51
C GLU A 115 16.20 -3.03 8.86
N PRO A 116 17.21 -3.78 9.34
CA PRO A 116 17.89 -3.41 10.57
C PRO A 116 18.60 -2.06 10.44
N GLY A 117 18.41 -1.17 11.42
CA GLY A 117 18.92 0.19 11.38
C GLY A 117 17.82 1.19 11.04
N GLY A 118 18.21 2.39 10.63
CA GLY A 118 17.27 3.49 10.39
C GLY A 118 17.18 4.47 11.55
N MET A 119 16.16 5.33 11.53
CA MET A 119 15.96 6.43 12.48
C MET A 119 14.85 6.10 13.49
N ASN A 120 15.21 5.83 14.75
CA ASN A 120 14.20 5.78 15.82
C ASN A 120 13.70 7.18 16.24
N VAL A 121 14.56 8.19 16.10
CA VAL A 121 14.19 9.60 16.27
C VAL A 121 14.35 10.27 14.93
N VAL A 122 13.31 10.97 14.47
CA VAL A 122 13.40 11.78 13.25
C VAL A 122 14.46 12.86 13.49
N ASP A 123 15.59 12.73 12.80
CA ASP A 123 16.67 13.71 12.78
C ASP A 123 16.60 14.48 11.47
N GLY A 124 15.86 15.59 11.48
CA GLY A 124 15.61 16.41 10.30
C GLY A 124 16.89 16.98 9.69
N ALA A 125 17.97 17.14 10.46
CA ALA A 125 19.25 17.62 9.96
C ALA A 125 20.01 16.55 9.16
N ASN A 126 19.79 15.27 9.49
CA ASN A 126 20.41 14.12 8.83
C ASN A 126 19.46 13.37 7.89
N ALA A 127 18.25 13.87 7.68
CA ALA A 127 17.28 13.31 6.75
C ALA A 127 17.27 14.06 5.40
N PRO A 128 16.72 13.46 4.32
CA PRO A 128 16.53 14.16 3.05
C PRO A 128 15.75 15.48 3.24
N ALA A 129 16.26 16.55 2.64
CA ALA A 129 15.65 17.88 2.73
C ALA A 129 14.63 18.13 1.62
N GLY A 130 13.66 19.00 1.90
CA GLY A 130 12.68 19.44 0.90
C GLY A 130 11.73 18.33 0.43
N VAL A 131 11.53 17.29 1.24
CA VAL A 131 10.46 16.31 1.06
C VAL A 131 9.14 17.00 1.39
N ASP A 132 8.12 16.89 0.53
CA ASP A 132 6.91 17.73 0.57
C ASP A 132 7.27 19.23 0.67
N PRO A 133 7.82 19.84 -0.40
CA PRO A 133 8.25 21.24 -0.37
C PRO A 133 7.09 22.23 -0.16
N TYR A 134 5.84 21.76 -0.19
CA TYR A 134 4.65 22.58 0.03
C TYR A 134 4.11 22.51 1.47
N CYS A 135 4.63 21.61 2.32
CA CYS A 135 4.30 21.62 3.76
C CYS A 135 4.56 22.99 4.39
N CYS A 136 5.58 23.67 3.86
CA CYS A 136 6.29 24.70 4.57
C CYS A 136 6.44 25.96 3.72
N PRO A 137 5.33 26.60 3.27
CA PRO A 137 5.41 27.81 2.45
C PRO A 137 6.23 28.90 3.14
N GLY A 138 7.21 29.46 2.42
CA GLY A 138 8.11 30.49 2.94
C GLY A 138 9.28 29.98 3.77
N ALA A 139 9.40 28.67 3.97
CA ALA A 139 10.60 28.07 4.54
C ALA A 139 11.72 27.97 3.48
N GLY A 140 12.98 27.92 3.94
CA GLY A 140 14.13 27.78 3.03
C GLY A 140 14.17 26.43 2.32
N THR A 141 15.04 26.27 1.32
CA THR A 141 15.16 25.04 0.50
C THR A 141 15.60 23.79 1.29
N SER A 142 16.04 23.97 2.53
CA SER A 142 16.39 22.88 3.45
C SER A 142 15.21 22.41 4.32
N ALA A 143 14.05 23.05 4.21
CA ALA A 143 12.86 22.70 4.99
C ALA A 143 11.92 21.78 4.19
N GLY A 144 11.26 20.87 4.90
CA GLY A 144 10.35 19.88 4.35
C GLY A 144 9.69 19.10 5.49
N ALA A 145 8.92 18.08 5.14
CA ALA A 145 8.19 17.22 6.05
C ALA A 145 9.09 16.67 7.17
N LEU A 146 10.26 16.13 6.82
CA LEU A 146 11.18 15.52 7.79
C LEU A 146 11.81 16.54 8.74
N GLN A 147 12.05 17.77 8.28
CA GLN A 147 12.49 18.87 9.16
C GLN A 147 11.36 19.40 10.04
N GLY A 148 10.10 19.32 9.59
CA GLY A 148 8.93 19.63 10.42
C GLY A 148 8.73 18.63 11.55
N LEU A 149 8.98 17.34 11.26
CA LEU A 149 8.87 16.23 12.20
C LEU A 149 10.09 16.03 13.12
N ASP A 150 11.08 16.91 13.05
CA ASP A 150 12.33 16.79 13.83
C ASP A 150 12.07 16.58 15.32
N GLY A 151 12.71 15.56 15.88
CA GLY A 151 12.61 15.15 17.28
C GLY A 151 11.44 14.22 17.62
N LEU A 152 10.55 13.87 16.68
CA LEU A 152 9.57 12.79 16.90
C LEU A 152 10.31 11.48 17.17
N LYS A 153 10.09 10.90 18.35
CA LYS A 153 10.68 9.61 18.75
C LYS A 153 9.67 8.49 18.67
N PHE A 154 10.01 7.44 17.93
CA PHE A 154 9.20 6.23 17.77
C PHE A 154 9.35 5.27 18.97
N ASP A 155 8.46 4.29 19.03
CA ASP A 155 8.52 3.21 20.02
C ASP A 155 9.82 2.43 19.95
N ASP A 156 10.18 1.80 21.07
CA ASP A 156 11.35 0.95 21.14
C ASP A 156 11.22 -0.21 20.14
N GLY A 157 12.26 -0.40 19.32
CA GLY A 157 12.30 -1.45 18.31
C GLY A 157 11.65 -1.07 16.98
N PHE A 158 11.24 0.19 16.79
CA PHE A 158 10.94 0.76 15.47
C PHE A 158 12.05 1.75 15.07
N GLU A 159 12.70 1.48 13.94
CA GLU A 159 13.77 2.32 13.39
C GLU A 159 13.40 2.60 11.92
N ALA A 160 13.03 3.83 11.59
CA ALA A 160 12.46 4.14 10.29
C ALA A 160 13.51 4.17 9.18
N ASP A 161 13.26 3.42 8.10
CA ASP A 161 14.08 3.38 6.90
C ASP A 161 13.47 4.20 5.76
N HIS A 162 12.14 4.28 5.70
CA HIS A 162 11.44 5.02 4.66
C HIS A 162 10.30 5.86 5.22
N PHE A 163 9.99 6.93 4.50
CA PHE A 163 8.91 7.85 4.81
C PHE A 163 8.02 8.06 3.59
N LEU A 164 6.71 8.02 3.80
CA LEU A 164 5.68 8.48 2.88
C LEU A 164 4.77 9.47 3.59
N THR A 165 4.34 10.52 2.90
CA THR A 165 3.26 11.38 3.40
C THR A 165 2.25 11.62 2.29
N PHE A 166 0.97 11.52 2.65
CA PHE A 166 -0.16 11.77 1.78
C PHE A 166 -0.91 13.01 2.24
N SER A 167 -1.41 13.78 1.28
CA SER A 167 -2.16 15.00 1.53
C SER A 167 -3.19 15.19 0.45
N ASN A 168 -4.35 15.76 0.78
CA ASN A 168 -5.28 16.19 -0.24
C ASN A 168 -5.85 17.59 0.03
N GLY A 169 -6.35 18.24 -1.02
CA GLY A 169 -6.88 19.61 -0.98
C GLY A 169 -6.88 20.28 -2.34
N GLU A 170 -7.43 21.50 -2.40
CA GLU A 170 -7.50 22.31 -3.63
C GLU A 170 -6.16 22.98 -3.96
N HIS A 171 -5.57 22.62 -5.09
CA HIS A 171 -4.39 23.29 -5.65
C HIS A 171 -4.78 24.22 -6.79
N THR A 172 -4.08 25.34 -6.91
CA THR A 172 -4.16 26.25 -8.05
C THR A 172 -2.85 26.22 -8.84
N PHE A 173 -2.94 25.99 -10.15
CA PHE A 173 -1.78 25.83 -11.05
C PHE A 173 -2.13 26.20 -12.49
N GLY A 174 -1.11 26.27 -13.36
CA GLY A 174 -1.20 26.59 -14.78
C GLY A 174 -1.07 28.09 -15.10
N ALA A 175 -0.73 28.39 -16.36
CA ALA A 175 -0.64 29.76 -16.85
C ALA A 175 -2.01 30.48 -16.88
N ASP A 176 -3.06 29.74 -17.23
CA ASP A 176 -4.46 30.11 -17.00
C ASP A 176 -4.93 29.37 -15.74
N PRO A 177 -4.95 30.01 -14.55
CA PRO A 177 -5.03 29.27 -13.29
C PRO A 177 -6.29 28.42 -13.16
N ILE A 178 -6.09 27.14 -12.87
CA ILE A 178 -7.15 26.16 -12.58
C ILE A 178 -7.04 25.77 -11.12
N THR A 179 -8.17 25.78 -10.41
CA THR A 179 -8.26 25.21 -9.06
C THR A 179 -8.89 23.83 -9.12
N ALA A 180 -8.17 22.82 -8.66
CA ALA A 180 -8.64 21.44 -8.63
C ALA A 180 -8.22 20.75 -7.33
N TRP A 181 -9.10 19.90 -6.81
CA TRP A 181 -8.76 19.02 -5.69
C TRP A 181 -7.77 17.96 -6.13
N THR A 182 -6.70 17.75 -5.38
CA THR A 182 -5.71 16.69 -5.65
C THR A 182 -5.46 15.87 -4.40
N LEU A 183 -5.22 14.56 -4.57
CA LEU A 183 -4.44 13.74 -3.64
C LEU A 183 -2.99 13.73 -4.10
N THR A 184 -2.02 14.06 -3.25
CA THR A 184 -0.58 14.04 -3.52
C THR A 184 0.15 13.15 -2.51
N SER A 185 1.32 12.64 -2.90
CA SER A 185 2.19 11.89 -2.01
C SER A 185 3.65 12.31 -2.16
N TYR A 186 4.46 12.10 -1.13
CA TYR A 186 5.90 12.32 -1.16
C TYR A 186 6.61 11.13 -0.51
N TYR A 187 7.78 10.77 -1.01
CA TYR A 187 8.61 9.69 -0.48
C TYR A 187 10.02 10.16 -0.12
N ALA A 188 10.60 9.53 0.89
CA ALA A 188 12.02 9.62 1.20
C ALA A 188 12.59 8.29 1.71
N ASP A 189 13.78 7.96 1.23
CA ASP A 189 14.67 6.94 1.77
C ASP A 189 15.55 7.58 2.86
N LEU A 190 15.48 7.05 4.07
CA LEU A 190 16.18 7.56 5.26
C LEU A 190 17.51 6.84 5.50
N THR A 191 17.76 5.72 4.80
CA THR A 191 18.91 4.82 5.02
C THR A 191 20.24 5.44 4.58
N ALA A 192 20.19 6.36 3.60
CA ALA A 192 21.34 7.09 3.07
C ALA A 192 21.46 8.52 3.62
N GLY A 193 20.78 8.84 4.73
CA GLY A 193 20.85 10.15 5.39
C GLY A 193 20.44 11.31 4.45
N PRO A 194 21.14 12.45 4.44
CA PRO A 194 20.77 13.59 3.59
C PRO A 194 20.85 13.32 2.08
N ALA A 195 21.55 12.26 1.67
CA ALA A 195 21.67 11.83 0.27
C ALA A 195 20.61 10.81 -0.14
N GLY A 196 19.70 10.45 0.78
CA GLY A 196 18.59 9.56 0.54
C GLY A 196 17.74 10.00 -0.65
N LYS A 197 17.33 9.00 -1.44
CA LYS A 197 16.45 9.24 -2.57
C LYS A 197 15.13 9.81 -2.07
N LYS A 198 14.63 10.84 -2.75
CA LYS A 198 13.28 11.35 -2.56
C LYS A 198 12.53 11.35 -3.87
N SER A 199 11.21 11.31 -3.76
CA SER A 199 10.30 11.41 -4.91
C SER A 199 9.12 12.26 -4.51
N GLU A 200 8.91 13.33 -5.24
CA GLU A 200 7.68 14.10 -5.27
C GLU A 200 6.69 13.30 -6.13
N ILE A 201 5.74 12.60 -5.50
CA ILE A 201 4.94 11.58 -6.18
C ILE A 201 3.67 12.22 -6.72
N GLY A 202 3.34 11.80 -7.94
CA GLY A 202 2.16 12.20 -8.70
C GLY A 202 0.84 12.25 -7.94
N PHE A 203 -0.16 12.84 -8.58
CA PHE A 203 -1.42 13.17 -7.93
C PHE A 203 -2.64 12.47 -8.55
N GLN A 204 -3.80 12.57 -7.91
CA GLN A 204 -5.09 12.13 -8.46
C GLN A 204 -6.17 13.20 -8.32
N TYR A 205 -6.97 13.40 -9.38
CA TYR A 205 -8.06 14.38 -9.44
C TYR A 205 -9.46 13.83 -9.09
N GLN A 206 -9.66 12.50 -9.01
CA GLN A 206 -11.00 11.90 -8.89
C GLN A 206 -11.15 11.00 -7.67
N SER A 207 -12.12 11.32 -6.79
CA SER A 207 -12.37 10.65 -5.51
C SER A 207 -13.09 9.30 -5.61
N SER A 208 -13.62 8.91 -6.78
CA SER A 208 -14.53 7.75 -6.92
C SER A 208 -14.17 6.78 -8.06
N GLY A 209 -12.88 6.66 -8.41
CA GLY A 209 -12.39 5.53 -9.21
C GLY A 209 -12.53 5.64 -10.73
N GLY A 210 -12.66 6.85 -11.28
CA GLY A 210 -12.41 7.08 -12.70
C GLY A 210 -10.91 7.23 -12.97
N SER A 211 -10.46 6.83 -14.16
CA SER A 211 -9.09 7.13 -14.55
C SER A 211 -8.93 8.64 -14.67
N PRO A 212 -7.89 9.24 -14.06
CA PRO A 212 -7.69 10.67 -14.19
C PRO A 212 -7.36 11.08 -15.64
N LEU A 213 -6.84 10.15 -16.45
CA LEU A 213 -6.57 10.35 -17.89
C LEU A 213 -7.00 9.14 -18.74
N PRO A 214 -7.38 9.32 -20.01
CA PRO A 214 -7.78 8.20 -20.88
C PRO A 214 -6.70 7.10 -20.95
N GLY A 215 -7.06 5.86 -20.65
CA GLY A 215 -6.16 4.70 -20.75
C GLY A 215 -5.28 4.43 -19.54
N GLN A 216 -5.28 5.29 -18.52
CA GLN A 216 -4.60 5.03 -17.25
C GLN A 216 -5.49 4.20 -16.30
N PRO A 217 -4.92 3.46 -15.34
CA PRO A 217 -5.68 2.92 -14.23
C PRO A 217 -5.99 4.01 -13.20
N SER A 218 -7.14 3.91 -12.52
CA SER A 218 -7.60 4.90 -11.53
C SER A 218 -6.72 5.06 -10.28
N TYR A 219 -5.75 4.17 -10.11
CA TYR A 219 -4.81 4.14 -8.98
C TYR A 219 -3.36 4.48 -9.36
N ALA A 220 -3.08 4.74 -10.65
CA ALA A 220 -1.80 5.30 -11.05
C ALA A 220 -1.80 6.81 -10.74
N PRO A 221 -0.80 7.33 -10.01
CA PRO A 221 -0.58 8.76 -9.89
C PRO A 221 -0.27 9.39 -11.26
N ILE A 222 -0.72 10.63 -11.46
CA ILE A 222 -0.32 11.47 -12.59
C ILE A 222 0.99 12.20 -12.26
N ASP A 223 1.99 12.09 -13.12
CA ASP A 223 3.32 12.68 -13.00
C ASP A 223 3.83 13.24 -14.35
N GLN A 224 5.09 13.69 -14.41
CA GLN A 224 5.74 14.25 -15.61
C GLN A 224 5.67 13.34 -16.85
N LEU A 225 5.56 12.02 -16.67
CA LEU A 225 5.65 11.04 -17.76
C LEU A 225 4.29 10.53 -18.23
N ASN A 226 3.22 10.73 -17.45
CA ASN A 226 1.90 10.23 -17.78
C ASN A 226 0.78 11.28 -17.61
N ASN A 227 1.12 12.58 -17.57
CA ASN A 227 0.22 13.73 -17.53
C ASN A 227 -0.59 14.02 -18.81
N GLY A 228 -0.56 13.11 -19.79
CA GLY A 228 -1.27 13.27 -21.06
C GLY A 228 -0.40 13.85 -22.19
N CYS A 229 0.85 14.21 -21.90
CA CYS A 229 1.84 14.67 -22.87
C CYS A 229 2.93 13.64 -23.16
N LEU A 230 3.78 13.88 -24.16
CA LEU A 230 4.89 12.98 -24.50
C LEU A 230 6.08 13.06 -23.52
N GLY A 231 5.98 13.93 -22.52
CA GLY A 231 6.97 14.16 -21.47
C GLY A 231 7.15 15.66 -21.18
N PRO A 232 8.12 16.01 -20.32
CA PRO A 232 8.33 17.39 -19.86
C PRO A 232 8.80 18.37 -20.94
N ASP A 233 9.39 17.86 -22.03
CA ASP A 233 9.84 18.69 -23.15
C ASP A 233 8.71 19.05 -24.16
N ASP A 234 7.50 18.52 -23.97
CA ASP A 234 6.38 18.66 -24.92
C ASP A 234 5.62 19.98 -24.75
N ASN A 235 6.30 21.10 -25.02
CA ASN A 235 5.77 22.46 -24.89
C ASN A 235 4.56 22.80 -25.79
N ALA A 236 4.15 21.89 -26.67
CA ALA A 236 2.96 22.04 -27.52
C ALA A 236 1.72 21.39 -26.91
N CYS A 237 1.90 20.58 -25.86
CA CYS A 237 0.86 19.90 -25.11
C CYS A 237 0.50 20.74 -23.87
N ASP A 238 -0.78 21.07 -23.71
CA ASP A 238 -1.25 21.97 -22.65
C ASP A 238 -2.50 21.45 -21.90
N PRO A 239 -2.53 20.18 -21.43
CA PRO A 239 -3.54 19.76 -20.50
C PRO A 239 -3.24 20.34 -19.11
N PRO A 240 -4.26 20.68 -18.30
CA PRO A 240 -4.07 21.21 -16.94
C PRO A 240 -3.14 20.36 -16.06
N GLU A 241 -3.18 19.04 -16.22
CA GLU A 241 -2.34 18.06 -15.54
C GLU A 241 -0.84 18.26 -15.80
N HIS A 242 -0.47 18.72 -17.00
CA HIS A 242 0.93 18.84 -17.43
C HIS A 242 1.64 19.90 -16.60
N GLU A 243 1.16 21.14 -16.64
CA GLU A 243 1.76 22.26 -15.91
C GLU A 243 1.84 22.00 -14.39
N PHE A 244 0.90 21.24 -13.80
CA PHE A 244 1.00 20.87 -12.39
C PHE A 244 2.15 19.89 -12.11
N ALA A 245 2.34 18.90 -12.98
CA ALA A 245 3.35 17.85 -12.79
C ALA A 245 4.78 18.32 -13.11
N GLU A 246 4.94 19.29 -14.01
CA GLU A 246 6.25 19.74 -14.52
C GLU A 246 7.23 20.20 -13.42
N PRO A 247 8.56 20.16 -13.69
CA PRO A 247 9.57 20.74 -12.82
C PRO A 247 9.37 22.25 -12.62
N VAL A 248 9.77 22.76 -11.46
CA VAL A 248 9.74 24.20 -11.17
C VAL A 248 10.70 24.94 -12.11
N ASP A 249 10.15 25.83 -12.96
CA ASP A 249 10.95 26.64 -13.90
C ASP A 249 11.59 27.84 -13.19
N THR A 250 12.75 27.61 -12.58
CA THR A 250 13.50 28.65 -11.87
C THR A 250 14.05 29.77 -12.77
N VAL A 251 14.02 29.61 -14.11
CA VAL A 251 14.57 30.58 -15.07
C VAL A 251 13.49 31.54 -15.55
N ASN A 252 12.35 31.03 -16.01
CA ASN A 252 11.28 31.85 -16.58
C ASN A 252 10.11 32.08 -15.60
N ASP A 253 9.97 31.26 -14.56
CA ASP A 253 9.01 31.45 -13.46
C ASP A 253 9.69 31.27 -12.08
N PRO A 254 10.61 32.18 -11.70
CA PRO A 254 11.38 32.07 -10.46
C PRO A 254 10.51 32.13 -9.19
N THR A 255 9.24 32.51 -9.31
CA THR A 255 8.27 32.54 -8.21
C THR A 255 7.39 31.30 -8.13
N ASN A 256 7.51 30.38 -9.09
CA ASN A 256 6.58 29.27 -9.29
C ASN A 256 5.10 29.72 -9.30
N ALA A 257 4.82 30.84 -9.96
CA ALA A 257 3.48 31.41 -10.10
C ALA A 257 2.52 30.47 -10.87
N LYS A 258 3.06 29.59 -11.72
CA LYS A 258 2.32 28.52 -12.41
C LYS A 258 2.05 27.29 -11.53
N GLY A 259 2.62 27.20 -10.33
CA GLY A 259 2.33 26.11 -9.40
C GLY A 259 2.84 24.72 -9.83
N HIS A 260 3.96 24.67 -10.56
CA HIS A 260 4.66 23.44 -10.92
C HIS A 260 5.13 22.69 -9.66
N ARG A 261 5.11 21.34 -9.69
CA ARG A 261 5.33 20.52 -8.49
C ARG A 261 6.41 19.45 -8.61
N ASP A 262 7.09 19.35 -9.76
CA ASP A 262 8.16 18.39 -10.01
C ASP A 262 7.75 16.94 -9.70
N LEU A 263 6.53 16.57 -10.09
CA LEU A 263 5.98 15.27 -9.72
C LEU A 263 6.52 14.19 -10.64
N LEU A 264 7.26 13.24 -10.08
CA LEU A 264 7.86 12.12 -10.79
C LEU A 264 7.78 10.85 -9.95
N ASN A 265 6.93 9.90 -10.35
CA ASN A 265 6.77 8.63 -9.65
C ASN A 265 7.82 7.58 -10.09
N ASP A 266 9.06 7.80 -9.67
CA ASP A 266 10.22 6.94 -9.93
C ASP A 266 10.45 5.87 -8.83
N VAL A 267 9.58 5.84 -7.82
CA VAL A 267 9.52 4.84 -6.75
C VAL A 267 8.43 3.79 -6.98
N GLY A 268 7.64 3.98 -8.04
CA GLY A 268 6.60 3.07 -8.46
C GLY A 268 5.41 2.99 -7.50
N LEU A 269 5.12 4.03 -6.72
CA LEU A 269 3.98 4.08 -5.81
C LEU A 269 2.65 4.00 -6.60
N LEU A 270 1.70 3.25 -6.07
CA LEU A 270 0.29 3.30 -6.48
C LEU A 270 -0.51 3.80 -5.28
N MET A 271 -1.57 4.57 -5.53
CA MET A 271 -2.38 5.13 -4.43
C MET A 271 -3.84 5.30 -4.85
N GLY A 272 -4.71 5.49 -3.87
CA GLY A 272 -6.10 5.87 -4.07
C GLY A 272 -6.76 6.20 -2.75
N ILE A 273 -7.85 6.95 -2.81
CA ILE A 273 -8.60 7.36 -1.63
C ILE A 273 -10.10 7.22 -1.89
N ASP A 274 -10.80 6.67 -0.91
CA ASP A 274 -12.25 6.64 -0.83
C ASP A 274 -12.63 7.08 0.59
N ASN A 275 -13.07 8.32 0.73
CA ASN A 275 -13.49 8.87 2.02
C ASN A 275 -14.95 8.51 2.34
N SER A 276 -15.62 7.60 1.63
CA SER A 276 -17.08 7.38 1.82
C SER A 276 -17.48 6.90 3.22
N ASN A 277 -16.51 6.50 4.04
CA ASN A 277 -16.68 6.28 5.45
C ASN A 277 -17.12 7.59 6.14
N THR A 278 -18.23 7.54 6.88
CA THR A 278 -18.78 8.71 7.62
C THR A 278 -19.10 8.35 9.07
N GLN A 279 -18.49 7.27 9.54
CA GLN A 279 -18.57 6.69 10.87
C GLN A 279 -17.19 6.12 11.17
N GLY A 280 -16.70 6.25 12.39
CA GLY A 280 -15.36 5.78 12.69
C GLY A 280 -15.09 5.97 14.16
N VAL A 281 -14.18 6.88 14.48
CA VAL A 281 -13.91 7.30 15.84
C VAL A 281 -14.61 8.61 16.15
N GLU A 282 -15.34 8.61 17.27
CA GLU A 282 -16.02 9.81 17.71
C GLU A 282 -15.05 10.88 18.23
N GLY A 283 -15.58 12.09 18.43
CA GLY A 283 -14.90 13.19 19.07
C GLY A 283 -14.48 12.90 20.52
N GLY A 284 -13.19 12.99 20.85
CA GLY A 284 -12.68 12.76 22.21
C GLY A 284 -11.16 12.80 22.33
N ALA A 285 -10.66 12.57 23.55
CA ALA A 285 -9.24 12.62 23.88
C ALA A 285 -8.79 11.37 24.66
N GLY A 286 -9.50 10.27 24.52
CA GLY A 286 -9.29 9.05 25.30
C GLY A 286 -9.78 7.84 24.53
N ALA A 287 -10.18 6.78 25.23
CA ALA A 287 -10.71 5.59 24.56
C ALA A 287 -11.97 5.90 23.72
N THR A 288 -12.01 5.38 22.50
CA THR A 288 -13.22 5.38 21.66
C THR A 288 -14.27 4.42 22.23
N MET A 289 -15.52 4.83 22.11
CA MET A 289 -16.72 4.06 22.43
C MET A 289 -17.41 3.55 21.16
N SER A 290 -16.89 3.90 19.98
CA SER A 290 -17.41 3.52 18.66
C SER A 290 -16.85 2.16 18.22
N ASP A 291 -17.17 1.75 16.98
CA ASP A 291 -16.67 0.50 16.38
C ASP A 291 -15.91 0.79 15.06
N PRO A 292 -14.68 1.33 15.14
CA PRO A 292 -13.89 1.72 13.95
C PRO A 292 -13.60 0.54 13.01
N GLY A 293 -13.61 -0.69 13.52
CA GLY A 293 -13.43 -1.91 12.74
C GLY A 293 -14.53 -2.17 11.70
N THR A 294 -15.61 -1.39 11.71
CA THR A 294 -16.69 -1.44 10.72
C THR A 294 -16.44 -0.60 9.47
N ALA A 295 -15.48 0.33 9.51
CA ALA A 295 -15.08 1.13 8.35
C ALA A 295 -14.66 0.22 7.18
N ARG A 296 -14.84 0.68 5.94
CA ARG A 296 -14.49 -0.14 4.76
C ARG A 296 -13.76 0.63 3.69
N THR A 297 -13.51 1.91 3.91
CA THR A 297 -12.90 2.80 2.94
C THR A 297 -11.90 3.72 3.64
N GLY A 298 -10.96 4.25 2.88
CA GLY A 298 -9.96 5.20 3.34
C GLY A 298 -8.87 5.42 2.30
N LEU A 299 -7.64 5.63 2.74
CA LEU A 299 -6.49 5.77 1.86
C LEU A 299 -5.80 4.42 1.65
N SER A 300 -5.65 4.01 0.40
CA SER A 300 -4.89 2.82 0.02
C SER A 300 -3.63 3.18 -0.75
N PHE A 301 -2.53 2.47 -0.51
CA PHE A 301 -1.35 2.58 -1.34
C PHE A 301 -0.64 1.24 -1.51
N SER A 302 0.22 1.17 -2.53
CA SER A 302 1.08 0.02 -2.78
C SER A 302 2.45 0.47 -3.26
N ILE A 303 3.50 -0.01 -2.61
CA ILE A 303 4.89 0.32 -2.93
C ILE A 303 5.67 -0.98 -3.23
N PRO A 304 6.56 -1.01 -4.24
CA PRO A 304 7.41 -2.17 -4.48
C PRO A 304 8.26 -2.47 -3.25
N LEU A 305 8.47 -3.76 -2.95
CA LEU A 305 9.39 -4.14 -1.88
C LEU A 305 10.83 -3.72 -2.19
N SER A 306 11.22 -3.74 -3.47
CA SER A 306 12.53 -3.28 -3.92
C SER A 306 12.78 -1.81 -3.60
N THR A 307 11.74 -0.98 -3.58
CA THR A 307 11.84 0.43 -3.19
C THR A 307 12.13 0.60 -1.70
N ILE A 308 11.66 -0.34 -0.87
CA ILE A 308 11.84 -0.31 0.59
C ILE A 308 12.92 -1.31 1.05
N ASN A 309 13.92 -1.55 0.20
CA ASN A 309 15.06 -2.44 0.46
C ASN A 309 14.67 -3.84 0.97
N ARG A 310 13.54 -4.38 0.49
CA ARG A 310 13.10 -5.75 0.81
C ARG A 310 12.98 -6.61 -0.43
N THR A 311 13.29 -7.89 -0.23
CA THR A 311 13.02 -8.97 -1.17
C THR A 311 11.90 -9.87 -0.60
N LEU A 312 11.31 -10.71 -1.45
CA LEU A 312 10.36 -11.73 -0.99
C LEU A 312 11.03 -12.90 -0.25
N THR A 313 12.35 -13.04 -0.37
CA THR A 313 13.16 -14.14 0.15
C THR A 313 14.15 -13.64 1.21
N GLY A 314 14.09 -14.24 2.41
CA GLY A 314 14.93 -13.85 3.53
C GLY A 314 14.30 -12.73 4.36
N VAL A 315 13.71 -13.06 5.50
CA VAL A 315 13.18 -12.06 6.44
C VAL A 315 14.04 -12.07 7.70
N PRO A 316 15.14 -11.29 7.77
CA PRO A 316 15.91 -11.18 9.00
C PRO A 316 15.31 -10.19 10.02
N SER A 317 14.44 -9.25 9.62
CA SER A 317 13.73 -8.33 10.53
C SER A 317 12.22 -8.20 10.22
N PRO A 318 11.36 -7.88 11.20
CA PRO A 318 9.94 -7.60 10.96
C PRO A 318 9.73 -6.45 9.95
N LEU A 319 8.60 -6.43 9.24
CA LEU A 319 8.14 -5.25 8.49
C LEU A 319 7.15 -4.51 9.34
N ARG A 320 7.44 -3.25 9.67
CA ARG A 320 6.59 -2.45 10.54
C ARG A 320 6.20 -1.15 9.89
N LEU A 321 5.03 -0.66 10.28
CA LEU A 321 4.47 0.60 9.78
C LEU A 321 3.98 1.43 10.96
N VAL A 322 4.49 2.64 11.07
CA VAL A 322 3.81 3.71 11.81
C VAL A 322 2.93 4.44 10.82
N ALA A 323 1.66 4.65 11.15
CA ALA A 323 0.77 5.53 10.39
C ALA A 323 0.12 6.52 11.36
N PHE A 324 0.14 7.81 11.05
CA PHE A 324 -0.49 8.82 11.90
C PHE A 324 -0.96 10.06 11.15
N ILE A 325 -1.92 10.76 11.75
CA ILE A 325 -2.40 12.05 11.24
C ILE A 325 -1.60 13.21 11.84
N GLY A 326 -1.19 14.15 11.00
CA GLY A 326 -0.58 15.42 11.39
C GLY A 326 -1.18 16.60 10.61
N ASN A 327 -0.71 17.81 10.92
CA ASN A 327 -1.12 19.03 10.21
C ASN A 327 -0.32 19.24 8.91
N GLY A 328 -0.77 20.19 8.10
CA GLY A 328 -0.18 20.46 6.78
C GLY A 328 1.28 20.89 6.77
N SER A 329 1.79 21.43 7.89
CA SER A 329 3.19 21.86 8.01
C SER A 329 4.07 20.88 8.78
N HIS A 330 3.57 19.66 9.03
CA HIS A 330 4.30 18.62 9.77
C HIS A 330 4.76 19.06 11.16
N SER A 331 4.14 20.09 11.74
CA SER A 331 4.53 20.72 13.01
C SER A 331 3.61 20.34 14.17
N HIS A 332 2.61 19.50 13.91
CA HIS A 332 1.66 19.01 14.89
C HIS A 332 1.30 17.54 14.62
N VAL A 333 1.36 16.74 15.67
CA VAL A 333 1.04 15.32 15.70
C VAL A 333 -0.29 15.14 16.43
N SER A 334 -1.28 14.55 15.75
CA SER A 334 -2.58 14.25 16.35
C SER A 334 -2.50 13.02 17.28
N ASN A 335 -3.61 12.64 17.89
CA ASN A 335 -3.74 11.39 18.63
C ASN A 335 -4.16 10.18 17.77
N GLN A 336 -4.22 10.34 16.45
CA GLN A 336 -4.63 9.27 15.53
C GLN A 336 -3.39 8.55 15.02
N PHE A 337 -3.12 7.39 15.61
CA PHE A 337 -2.01 6.49 15.27
C PHE A 337 -2.52 5.07 14.95
N ALA A 338 -1.76 4.34 14.14
CA ALA A 338 -1.84 2.89 14.06
C ALA A 338 -1.34 2.22 15.36
N GLY A 339 -1.51 0.90 15.42
CA GLY A 339 -1.05 0.09 16.56
C GLY A 339 -1.99 0.17 17.76
N ASP A 340 -1.43 0.06 18.95
CA ASP A 340 -2.10 0.36 20.21
C ASP A 340 -2.26 1.88 20.31
N GLY A 341 -3.46 2.39 20.03
CA GLY A 341 -3.69 3.83 19.99
C GLY A 341 -3.35 4.52 21.33
N VAL A 342 -3.07 5.81 21.26
CA VAL A 342 -2.40 6.57 22.33
C VAL A 342 -3.27 6.86 23.56
N LEU A 343 -4.59 6.68 23.46
CA LEU A 343 -5.58 6.87 24.53
C LEU A 343 -5.51 8.22 25.26
N GLN A 344 -5.06 9.25 24.57
CA GLN A 344 -4.96 10.63 25.07
C GLN A 344 -5.29 11.65 23.96
N GLY A 345 -5.26 12.94 24.29
CA GLY A 345 -5.44 14.02 23.32
C GLY A 345 -4.26 14.16 22.36
N ASN A 346 -4.35 15.10 21.41
CA ASN A 346 -3.30 15.36 20.43
C ASN A 346 -1.94 15.58 21.10
N LEU A 347 -0.91 15.02 20.49
CA LEU A 347 0.44 14.94 21.08
C LEU A 347 1.21 16.27 20.93
N GLY A 348 0.81 17.14 20.01
CA GLY A 348 1.38 18.47 19.89
C GLY A 348 2.59 18.51 18.95
N SER A 349 3.61 19.29 19.31
CA SER A 349 4.79 19.47 18.45
C SER A 349 5.65 18.20 18.42
N PRO A 350 6.12 17.75 17.23
CA PRO A 350 6.95 16.55 17.06
C PRO A 350 8.10 16.41 18.06
N ALA A 351 8.88 17.47 18.30
CA ALA A 351 10.01 17.46 19.23
C ALA A 351 9.66 17.17 20.70
N GLY A 352 8.37 17.24 21.06
CA GLY A 352 7.86 16.88 22.38
C GLY A 352 7.24 15.48 22.46
N VAL A 353 7.20 14.75 21.35
CA VAL A 353 6.54 13.43 21.26
C VAL A 353 7.58 12.33 21.40
N ASP A 354 7.43 11.53 22.46
CA ASP A 354 8.17 10.28 22.68
C ASP A 354 7.16 9.14 22.77
N LEU A 355 7.00 8.39 21.68
CA LEU A 355 6.04 7.28 21.61
C LEU A 355 6.45 6.14 22.56
N SER A 356 7.75 5.92 22.80
CA SER A 356 8.19 4.87 23.73
C SER A 356 7.86 5.17 25.21
N ALA A 357 7.33 6.37 25.50
CA ALA A 357 6.75 6.71 26.80
C ALA A 357 5.23 6.50 26.89
N ILE A 358 4.57 6.14 25.77
CA ILE A 358 3.15 5.81 25.68
C ILE A 358 3.01 4.28 25.80
N ALA A 359 1.90 3.82 26.37
CA ALA A 359 1.69 2.39 26.59
C ALA A 359 1.22 1.69 25.31
N GLY A 360 1.87 0.57 24.96
CA GLY A 360 1.59 -0.18 23.73
C GLY A 360 2.40 0.36 22.56
N ASP A 361 2.39 -0.38 21.45
CA ASP A 361 3.18 -0.03 20.26
C ASP A 361 2.33 0.83 19.30
N GLN A 362 2.77 2.02 18.89
CA GLN A 362 2.09 2.87 17.89
C GLN A 362 2.49 2.53 16.44
N PHE A 363 2.94 1.29 16.23
CA PHE A 363 3.19 0.70 14.92
C PHE A 363 2.44 -0.63 14.77
N VAL A 364 2.22 -1.05 13.53
CA VAL A 364 1.76 -2.40 13.20
C VAL A 364 2.90 -3.22 12.63
N THR A 365 2.92 -4.52 12.92
CA THR A 365 3.81 -5.46 12.24
C THR A 365 3.05 -6.13 11.10
N VAL A 366 3.51 -5.92 9.86
CA VAL A 366 3.00 -6.61 8.69
C VAL A 366 3.39 -8.08 8.79
N PRO A 367 2.43 -9.02 8.74
CA PRO A 367 2.74 -10.42 8.79
C PRO A 367 3.70 -10.78 7.65
N ALA A 368 4.79 -11.45 7.98
CA ALA A 368 5.50 -12.20 6.97
C ALA A 368 4.50 -13.24 6.46
N ALA A 369 4.08 -13.14 5.19
CA ALA A 369 3.41 -14.26 4.57
C ALA A 369 4.33 -15.48 4.78
N PRO A 370 3.80 -16.67 5.18
CA PRO A 370 4.62 -17.87 5.26
C PRO A 370 5.06 -18.23 3.84
N ARG A 371 6.15 -17.61 3.40
CA ARG A 371 6.70 -17.76 2.06
C ARG A 371 7.78 -18.82 2.14
N ILE A 372 7.59 -19.80 1.28
CA ILE A 372 8.62 -20.73 0.90
C ILE A 372 9.46 -20.07 -0.18
N ALA A 373 10.77 -20.30 -0.13
CA ALA A 373 11.67 -19.81 -1.16
C ALA A 373 11.20 -20.30 -2.55
N GLY A 374 11.14 -19.41 -3.54
CA GLY A 374 10.63 -19.71 -4.89
C GLY A 374 9.14 -19.41 -5.10
N ASP A 375 8.36 -19.08 -4.06
CA ASP A 375 6.95 -18.64 -4.19
C ASP A 375 6.90 -17.15 -4.50
N TYR A 376 7.14 -16.80 -5.77
CA TYR A 376 7.20 -15.42 -6.26
C TYR A 376 5.84 -14.73 -6.28
N ASN A 377 4.74 -15.46 -6.37
CA ASN A 377 3.39 -14.87 -6.30
C ASN A 377 2.85 -14.79 -4.86
N GLY A 378 3.41 -15.53 -3.90
CA GLY A 378 3.03 -15.47 -2.49
C GLY A 378 1.81 -16.29 -2.09
N ASN A 379 1.38 -17.24 -2.92
CA ASN A 379 0.18 -18.03 -2.66
C ASN A 379 0.43 -19.21 -1.68
N GLY A 380 1.65 -19.34 -1.17
CA GLY A 380 2.07 -20.40 -0.26
C GLY A 380 2.52 -21.67 -0.97
N THR A 381 2.69 -21.66 -2.29
CA THR A 381 3.05 -22.82 -3.12
C THR A 381 4.04 -22.42 -4.20
N VAL A 382 5.10 -23.20 -4.42
CA VAL A 382 6.00 -22.98 -5.56
C VAL A 382 5.48 -23.78 -6.75
N ASP A 383 4.87 -23.12 -7.71
CA ASP A 383 4.28 -23.74 -8.88
C ASP A 383 4.52 -22.96 -10.18
N ALA A 384 3.79 -23.31 -11.23
CA ALA A 384 3.95 -22.70 -12.55
C ALA A 384 3.50 -21.23 -12.60
N ALA A 385 2.69 -20.75 -11.65
CA ALA A 385 2.29 -19.36 -11.57
C ALA A 385 3.47 -18.47 -11.14
N ASP A 386 4.39 -18.96 -10.30
CA ASP A 386 5.60 -18.21 -9.92
C ASP A 386 6.55 -17.97 -11.11
N PHE A 387 6.64 -18.93 -12.02
CA PHE A 387 7.40 -18.76 -13.27
C PHE A 387 6.89 -17.58 -14.09
N THR A 388 5.58 -17.29 -14.04
CA THR A 388 5.02 -16.15 -14.77
C THR A 388 5.40 -14.82 -14.12
N VAL A 389 5.53 -14.76 -12.79
CA VAL A 389 6.06 -13.59 -12.08
C VAL A 389 7.51 -13.32 -12.48
N TRP A 390 8.36 -14.35 -12.47
CA TRP A 390 9.75 -14.22 -12.92
C TRP A 390 9.87 -13.73 -14.37
N ARG A 391 9.10 -14.33 -15.28
CA ARG A 391 9.16 -13.95 -16.70
C ARG A 391 8.73 -12.49 -16.91
N ASP A 392 7.71 -12.05 -16.20
CA ASP A 392 7.17 -10.70 -16.33
C ASP A 392 8.13 -9.67 -15.68
N ALA A 393 8.75 -10.02 -14.55
CA ALA A 393 9.82 -9.23 -13.92
C ALA A 393 11.03 -9.05 -14.85
N VAL A 394 11.51 -10.13 -15.50
CA VAL A 394 12.59 -10.05 -16.50
C VAL A 394 12.18 -9.21 -17.72
N ALA A 395 10.93 -9.30 -18.17
CA ALA A 395 10.44 -8.52 -19.30
C ALA A 395 10.42 -7.01 -19.00
N SER A 396 10.15 -6.63 -17.75
CA SER A 396 10.15 -5.23 -17.30
C SER A 396 11.51 -4.53 -17.48
N HIS A 397 12.63 -5.29 -17.44
CA HIS A 397 13.98 -4.77 -17.70
C HIS A 397 14.22 -4.33 -19.16
N THR A 398 13.38 -4.78 -20.09
CA THR A 398 13.59 -4.59 -21.54
C THR A 398 12.71 -3.51 -22.17
N LEU A 399 11.77 -2.94 -21.42
CA LEU A 399 10.94 -1.83 -21.89
C LEU A 399 11.71 -0.51 -21.69
N GLY A 400 12.32 -0.05 -22.79
CA GLY A 400 13.29 1.05 -22.81
C GLY A 400 12.87 2.32 -22.08
N GLY A 401 13.82 2.88 -21.32
CA GLY A 401 13.81 4.26 -20.81
C GLY A 401 13.69 4.38 -19.29
N PHE A 402 12.92 3.51 -18.64
CA PHE A 402 12.64 3.59 -17.19
C PHE A 402 12.56 2.19 -16.58
N ALA A 403 13.66 1.42 -16.62
CA ALA A 403 13.72 0.11 -15.98
C ALA A 403 13.42 0.26 -14.47
N ARG A 404 12.17 0.02 -14.09
CA ARG A 404 11.82 -0.27 -12.70
C ARG A 404 12.48 -1.60 -12.40
N MET A 405 13.42 -1.64 -11.46
CA MET A 405 13.98 -2.91 -10.98
C MET A 405 12.86 -3.65 -10.25
N ASP A 406 12.16 -4.50 -11.00
CA ASP A 406 11.16 -5.41 -10.49
C ASP A 406 11.88 -6.60 -9.87
N LEU A 407 12.12 -6.53 -8.56
CA LEU A 407 12.75 -7.61 -7.79
C LEU A 407 11.73 -8.61 -7.21
N THR A 408 10.49 -8.62 -7.73
CA THR A 408 9.44 -9.56 -7.29
C THR A 408 9.88 -11.01 -7.38
N ALA A 409 10.77 -11.34 -8.32
CA ALA A 409 11.29 -12.68 -8.52
C ALA A 409 12.79 -12.79 -8.27
N ASP A 410 13.37 -11.92 -7.43
CA ASP A 410 14.75 -12.08 -6.93
C ASP A 410 14.77 -13.19 -5.87
N GLY A 411 14.91 -14.42 -6.33
CA GLY A 411 14.91 -15.59 -5.49
C GLY A 411 16.22 -15.77 -4.73
N ASN A 412 17.34 -15.36 -5.33
CA ASN A 412 18.66 -15.57 -4.78
C ASN A 412 19.13 -14.42 -3.83
N GLY A 413 18.41 -13.28 -3.84
CA GLY A 413 18.65 -12.11 -3.01
C GLY A 413 19.85 -11.26 -3.44
N ASP A 414 20.23 -11.27 -4.72
CA ASP A 414 21.38 -10.53 -5.25
C ASP A 414 21.01 -9.17 -5.89
N PHE A 415 19.74 -8.77 -5.75
CA PHE A 415 19.14 -7.55 -6.30
C PHE A 415 19.13 -7.51 -7.83
N VAL A 416 19.19 -8.66 -8.51
CA VAL A 416 19.07 -8.79 -9.95
C VAL A 416 18.12 -9.93 -10.29
N VAL A 417 17.04 -9.66 -11.03
CA VAL A 417 16.18 -10.74 -11.55
C VAL A 417 16.72 -11.24 -12.88
N ASP A 418 17.29 -12.44 -12.87
CA ASP A 418 17.85 -13.10 -14.05
C ASP A 418 17.60 -14.63 -14.08
N ASP A 419 18.35 -15.34 -14.93
CA ASP A 419 18.21 -16.80 -15.07
C ASP A 419 18.57 -17.58 -13.79
N LEU A 420 19.36 -17.00 -12.89
CA LEU A 420 19.69 -17.59 -11.59
C LEU A 420 18.45 -17.67 -10.69
N ASP A 421 17.52 -16.71 -10.77
CA ASP A 421 16.27 -16.76 -10.03
C ASP A 421 15.28 -17.75 -10.60
N ARG A 422 15.26 -17.89 -11.93
CA ARG A 422 14.50 -18.97 -12.56
C ARG A 422 15.01 -20.32 -12.07
N GLN A 423 16.33 -20.49 -11.99
CA GLN A 423 16.92 -21.72 -11.48
C GLN A 423 16.59 -21.91 -9.98
N PHE A 424 16.65 -20.85 -9.19
CA PHE A 424 16.27 -20.85 -7.78
C PHE A 424 14.82 -21.30 -7.55
N TRP A 425 13.89 -20.85 -8.38
CA TRP A 425 12.50 -21.31 -8.43
C TRP A 425 12.41 -22.78 -8.85
N ALA A 426 13.08 -23.16 -9.94
CA ALA A 426 13.02 -24.52 -10.49
C ALA A 426 13.51 -25.57 -9.48
N ASP A 427 14.52 -25.22 -8.68
CA ASP A 427 15.06 -26.08 -7.62
C ASP A 427 14.07 -26.32 -6.47
N ARG A 428 13.01 -25.52 -6.37
CA ARG A 428 12.00 -25.54 -5.30
C ARG A 428 10.58 -25.81 -5.78
N PHE A 429 10.43 -26.14 -7.06
CA PHE A 429 9.12 -26.43 -7.65
C PHE A 429 8.41 -27.56 -6.88
N GLY A 430 7.21 -27.26 -6.40
CA GLY A 430 6.39 -28.16 -5.59
C GLY A 430 6.51 -27.96 -4.07
N ASP A 431 7.38 -27.07 -3.60
CA ASP A 431 7.40 -26.70 -2.18
C ASP A 431 6.05 -26.10 -1.77
N GLN A 432 5.69 -26.26 -0.49
CA GLN A 432 4.44 -25.76 0.09
C GLN A 432 4.73 -25.15 1.47
N ALA A 433 4.08 -24.03 1.79
CA ALA A 433 4.16 -23.43 3.10
C ALA A 433 3.68 -24.43 4.15
N PRO A 434 4.36 -24.54 5.31
CA PRO A 434 3.84 -25.31 6.42
C PRO A 434 2.42 -24.83 6.75
N PRO A 435 1.50 -25.73 7.13
CA PRO A 435 0.20 -25.30 7.65
C PRO A 435 0.44 -24.30 8.77
N ALA A 436 -0.18 -23.12 8.69
CA ALA A 436 -0.06 -22.10 9.71
C ALA A 436 -0.35 -22.73 11.08
N LEU A 437 0.62 -22.65 12.01
CA LEU A 437 0.38 -23.02 13.39
C LEU A 437 -0.64 -22.02 13.92
N THR A 438 -1.89 -22.44 14.07
CA THR A 438 -2.85 -21.68 14.86
C THR A 438 -2.32 -21.65 16.28
N GLY A 439 -1.68 -20.54 16.65
CA GLY A 439 -1.31 -20.27 18.03
C GLY A 439 -2.58 -20.49 18.86
N GLY A 440 -2.56 -21.51 19.70
CA GLY A 440 -3.70 -21.86 20.52
C GLY A 440 -4.05 -20.66 21.38
N VAL A 441 -5.07 -19.92 20.98
CA VAL A 441 -5.80 -19.03 21.88
C VAL A 441 -6.13 -19.91 23.10
N PRO A 442 -5.67 -19.57 24.32
CA PRO A 442 -6.02 -20.33 25.50
C PRO A 442 -7.55 -20.38 25.57
N GLU A 443 -8.13 -21.54 25.32
CA GLU A 443 -9.59 -21.66 25.36
C GLU A 443 -10.06 -21.25 26.78
N PRO A 444 -11.20 -20.54 26.91
CA PRO A 444 -11.75 -20.10 28.20
C PRO A 444 -11.91 -21.21 29.26
N ALA A 445 -11.76 -22.47 28.88
CA ALA A 445 -11.82 -23.63 29.77
C ALA A 445 -10.80 -23.55 30.93
N THR A 446 -9.61 -22.97 30.74
CA THR A 446 -8.65 -22.77 31.85
C THR A 446 -9.14 -21.73 32.87
N ALA A 447 -9.84 -20.68 32.43
CA ALA A 447 -10.46 -19.70 33.31
C ALA A 447 -11.62 -20.32 34.12
N TRP A 448 -12.42 -21.19 33.49
CA TRP A 448 -13.48 -21.94 34.18
C TRP A 448 -12.93 -22.97 35.17
N ALA A 449 -11.82 -23.64 34.83
CA ALA A 449 -11.16 -24.58 35.74
C ALA A 449 -10.54 -23.88 36.97
N LEU A 450 -9.94 -22.70 36.78
CA LEU A 450 -9.44 -21.85 37.87
C LEU A 450 -10.57 -21.33 38.76
N LEU A 451 -11.68 -20.88 38.17
CA LEU A 451 -12.84 -20.40 38.92
C LEU A 451 -13.50 -21.56 39.71
N ALA A 452 -13.66 -22.73 39.09
CA ALA A 452 -14.17 -23.93 39.76
C ALA A 452 -13.25 -24.40 40.88
N GLY A 453 -11.92 -24.32 40.69
CA GLY A 453 -10.93 -24.62 41.71
C GLY A 453 -10.98 -23.66 42.91
N LEU A 454 -11.16 -22.36 42.67
CA LEU A 454 -11.29 -21.35 43.72
C LEU A 454 -12.59 -21.51 44.52
N ILE A 455 -13.71 -21.83 43.85
CA ILE A 455 -15.00 -22.11 44.52
C ILE A 455 -14.89 -23.38 45.38
N ALA A 456 -14.27 -24.44 44.87
CA ALA A 456 -14.07 -25.68 45.64
C ALA A 456 -13.16 -25.46 46.86
N ALA A 457 -12.11 -24.63 46.74
CA ALA A 457 -11.23 -24.29 47.84
C ALA A 457 -11.93 -23.43 48.91
N ALA A 458 -12.81 -22.51 48.52
CA ALA A 458 -13.59 -21.68 49.43
C ALA A 458 -14.63 -22.50 50.22
N VAL A 459 -15.30 -23.46 49.58
CA VAL A 459 -16.29 -24.36 50.23
C VAL A 459 -15.61 -25.35 51.20
N ARG A 460 -14.36 -25.73 50.94
CA ARG A 460 -13.59 -26.62 51.84
C ARG A 460 -13.08 -25.92 53.10
N ARG A 461 -12.98 -24.57 53.10
CA ARG A 461 -12.58 -23.79 54.28
C ARG A 461 -13.75 -23.39 55.19
N SER A 462 -15.01 -23.55 54.73
CA SER A 462 -16.22 -23.18 55.48
C SER A 462 -16.94 -24.36 56.15
N ARG A 463 -16.36 -25.57 56.09
CA ARG A 463 -16.70 -26.73 56.92
C ARG A 463 -15.53 -27.02 57.85
#